data_AF-A0A7C3T2Q2-F1
#
_entry.id   AF-A0A7C3T2Q2-F1
#
_cell.length_a   1.000
_cell.length_b   1.000
_cell.length_c   1.000
_cell.angle_alpha   90.00
_cell.angle_beta   90.00
_cell.angle_gamma   90.00
#
_symmetry.space_group_name_H-M   'P 1'
#
loop_
_entity.id
_entity.type
_entity.pdbx_description
1 polymer ?
#
loop_
_entity_poly.entity_id
_entity_poly.type
_entity_poly.pdbx_seq_one_letter_code
_entity_poly.pdbx_strand_id
1 'polypeptide(L)'
;MGYLASGGRSAVTGDRGRERGFPSRAGLSWKLAHLVASLLALAWVILRSGRKPSRLRYPCQQAALAQSGWILALAGACLARHFRAAKGGRRWVAAALIVLLASLPLVEGEGRVTAARGGGVPDPEAARARAASLVPHSWAAADASDPHHVFVVSHVPVPRPGDSRHQGLQALIRLMGENGTCFYRSEKPFSGAGPQGIISRDDVVLIKVNAAWDQRGMTNTDLVRGLIAAVLAHPDGFTGEVVLVENCEGGPDYDQVYNNAEDVRQSFRAVVNGFGDPSRVSASSWWSFTDERVGEFEEGDFRQGYVYLGNNLSYPKFVTGRGTCVSLRRGIWTGSGYDKSRLKLINVPVLKSHNATGVTACLKNFMGVPSIHMTTDVHRDLIYQGFMGRVMNEIIYPDLNVLDAIWVSPTHPDGPAGPYSKAVRADILLAGTDPLALDWYAAKHVLYPISGYGRHDPDTPHSENTSPYHDGTRNTGYPYDALRIMLRSTASVLSAGGHDVTMDPSRMTVHHWDLREGAGFSGGHCVLGADSPRQDWYFAEGTTREGFEAWLCLQNPHAERVEAELTAM
;
A
#
# COMPACT_ATOMS: atom_id res chain seq x y z
N MET A 1 -43.08 -37.63 2.61
CA MET A 1 -43.30 -37.44 4.07
C MET A 1 -43.00 -35.98 4.37
N GLY A 2 -43.90 -35.07 4.74
CA GLY A 2 -45.28 -35.15 5.21
C GLY A 2 -45.40 -34.29 6.48
N TYR A 3 -46.08 -33.13 6.35
CA TYR A 3 -46.80 -32.37 7.41
C TYR A 3 -45.92 -31.56 8.42
N LEU A 4 -46.19 -30.32 8.85
CA LEU A 4 -47.36 -29.41 8.80
C LEU A 4 -46.97 -27.95 9.12
N ALA A 5 -47.71 -27.02 8.54
CA ALA A 5 -47.86 -25.63 9.00
C ALA A 5 -48.94 -25.53 10.10
N SER A 6 -48.85 -24.51 10.97
CA SER A 6 -50.05 -23.84 11.49
C SER A 6 -49.71 -22.42 11.95
N GLY A 7 -50.49 -21.45 11.46
CA GLY A 7 -50.47 -20.06 11.90
C GLY A 7 -51.47 -19.79 13.02
N GLY A 8 -51.34 -18.64 13.66
CA GLY A 8 -52.33 -18.08 14.57
C GLY A 8 -52.14 -16.57 14.69
N ARG A 9 -53.14 -15.80 14.25
CA ARG A 9 -53.23 -14.34 14.39
C ARG A 9 -53.93 -13.95 15.70
N SER A 10 -53.62 -12.72 16.12
CA SER A 10 -54.40 -11.75 16.91
C SER A 10 -54.40 -11.88 18.44
N ALA A 11 -53.97 -10.81 19.12
CA ALA A 11 -54.90 -9.85 19.73
C ALA A 11 -54.13 -8.60 20.20
N VAL A 12 -54.64 -7.43 19.80
CA VAL A 12 -54.28 -6.12 20.33
C VAL A 12 -55.13 -5.88 21.57
N THR A 13 -54.51 -5.61 22.72
CA THR A 13 -55.13 -4.88 23.83
C THR A 13 -54.08 -3.96 24.44
N GLY A 14 -54.33 -2.66 24.36
CA GLY A 14 -53.49 -1.66 25.02
C GLY A 14 -53.75 -1.64 26.53
N ASP A 15 -52.69 -1.38 27.29
CA ASP A 15 -52.83 -0.81 28.62
C ASP A 15 -51.68 0.18 28.89
N ARG A 16 -52.05 1.36 29.41
CA ARG A 16 -51.13 2.46 29.73
C ARG A 16 -50.64 2.26 31.16
N GLY A 17 -49.49 1.61 31.32
CA GLY A 17 -48.78 1.52 32.61
C GLY A 17 -47.59 2.49 32.68
N ARG A 18 -47.70 3.55 33.50
CA ARG A 18 -46.55 4.36 33.93
C ARG A 18 -45.60 3.51 34.77
N GLU A 19 -44.42 3.15 34.25
CA GLU A 19 -43.33 2.63 35.07
C GLU A 19 -42.27 3.70 35.33
N ARG A 20 -42.04 3.96 36.62
CA ARG A 20 -40.97 4.80 37.15
C ARG A 20 -39.66 4.03 37.04
N GLY A 21 -38.70 4.56 36.28
CA GLY A 21 -37.39 3.94 36.11
C GLY A 21 -36.61 3.88 37.43
N PHE A 22 -36.28 2.67 37.87
CA PHE A 22 -35.17 2.43 38.78
C PHE A 22 -33.84 2.53 37.99
N PRO A 23 -32.83 3.28 38.47
CA PRO A 23 -31.54 3.32 37.80
C PRO A 23 -30.84 1.95 37.94
N SER A 24 -30.44 1.38 36.80
CA SER A 24 -29.73 0.10 36.75
C SER A 24 -28.37 0.20 37.46
N ARG A 25 -28.06 -0.79 38.29
CA ARG A 25 -26.76 -0.93 39.00
C ARG A 25 -25.53 -0.92 38.08
N ALA A 26 -25.72 -1.06 36.75
CA ALA A 26 -24.68 -1.00 35.73
C ALA A 26 -24.07 0.40 35.51
N GLY A 27 -24.79 1.48 35.85
CA GLY A 27 -24.28 2.86 35.65
C GLY A 27 -23.23 3.30 36.68
N LEU A 28 -23.25 2.70 37.88
CA LEU A 28 -22.32 3.05 38.97
C LEU A 28 -20.98 2.30 38.82
N SER A 29 -20.99 1.07 38.31
CA SER A 29 -19.79 0.28 38.04
C SER A 29 -18.94 0.85 36.90
N TRP A 30 -19.58 1.37 35.85
CA TRP A 30 -18.88 1.99 34.71
C TRP A 30 -18.14 3.27 35.09
N LYS A 31 -18.77 4.15 35.90
CA LYS A 31 -18.14 5.39 36.37
C LYS A 31 -16.92 5.13 37.24
N LEU A 32 -17.00 4.12 38.10
CA LEU A 32 -15.87 3.71 38.95
C LEU A 32 -14.75 3.08 38.11
N ALA A 33 -15.09 2.23 37.14
CA ALA A 33 -14.11 1.63 36.22
C ALA A 33 -13.40 2.69 35.38
N HIS A 34 -14.14 3.68 34.87
CA HIS A 34 -13.57 4.78 34.10
C HIS A 34 -12.63 5.65 34.94
N LEU A 35 -13.01 5.98 36.18
CA LEU A 35 -12.15 6.70 37.12
C LEU A 35 -10.85 5.94 37.40
N VAL A 36 -10.94 4.64 37.69
CA VAL A 36 -9.76 3.79 37.96
C VAL A 36 -8.87 3.71 36.72
N ALA A 37 -9.43 3.51 35.53
CA ALA A 37 -8.68 3.46 34.28
C ALA A 37 -7.95 4.78 33.98
N SER A 38 -8.60 5.92 34.17
CA SER A 38 -7.98 7.23 33.98
C SER A 38 -6.89 7.54 35.02
N LEU A 39 -7.03 7.08 36.26
CA LEU A 39 -5.97 7.19 37.27
C LEU A 39 -4.75 6.32 36.95
N LEU A 40 -4.97 5.09 36.48
CA LEU A 40 -3.91 4.18 36.04
C LEU A 40 -3.19 4.74 34.80
N ALA A 41 -3.92 5.32 33.85
CA ALA A 41 -3.35 5.99 32.69
C ALA A 41 -2.49 7.19 33.09
N LEU A 42 -2.92 8.00 34.06
CA LEU A 42 -2.13 9.12 34.56
C LEU A 42 -0.85 8.65 35.28
N ALA A 43 -0.96 7.62 36.12
CA ALA A 43 0.19 7.02 36.79
C ALA A 43 1.19 6.45 35.77
N TRP A 44 0.70 5.79 34.72
CA TRP A 44 1.51 5.29 33.62
C TRP A 44 2.25 6.41 32.88
N VAL A 45 1.58 7.54 32.61
CA VAL A 45 2.22 8.71 32.00
C VAL A 45 3.36 9.25 32.86
N ILE A 46 3.12 9.42 34.16
CA ILE A 46 4.10 9.95 35.11
C ILE A 46 5.30 9.02 35.23
N LEU A 47 5.06 7.72 35.45
CA LEU A 47 6.11 6.71 35.64
C LEU A 47 6.97 6.54 34.38
N ARG A 48 6.36 6.56 33.20
CA ARG A 48 7.07 6.27 31.95
C ARG A 48 7.74 7.49 31.33
N SER A 49 7.14 8.67 31.49
CA SER A 49 7.76 9.92 31.03
C SER A 49 8.91 10.37 31.92
N GLY A 50 8.83 10.10 33.23
CA GLY A 50 9.86 10.45 34.20
C GLY A 50 10.25 11.94 34.11
N ARG A 51 11.54 12.25 34.13
CA ARG A 51 12.06 13.64 34.01
C ARG A 51 12.38 14.07 32.57
N LYS A 52 12.02 13.29 31.54
CA LYS A 52 12.33 13.60 30.12
C LYS A 52 11.05 13.96 29.35
N PRO A 53 10.75 15.25 29.13
CA PRO A 53 9.50 15.70 28.50
C PRO A 53 9.29 15.19 27.06
N SER A 54 10.37 14.88 26.33
CA SER A 54 10.29 14.36 24.96
C SER A 54 9.55 13.01 24.86
N ARG A 55 9.50 12.23 25.94
CA ARG A 55 8.82 10.92 25.98
C ARG A 55 7.30 11.04 25.92
N LEU A 56 6.74 12.22 26.19
CA LEU A 56 5.31 12.46 26.04
C LEU A 56 4.87 12.36 24.56
N ARG A 57 5.78 12.49 23.59
CA ARG A 57 5.45 12.38 22.16
C ARG A 57 5.15 10.96 21.69
N TYR A 58 5.40 9.94 22.50
CA TYR A 58 5.11 8.56 22.12
C TYR A 58 3.59 8.29 22.05
N PRO A 59 3.11 7.51 21.06
CA PRO A 59 1.68 7.28 20.86
C PRO A 59 0.94 6.73 22.10
N CYS A 60 1.56 5.80 22.84
CA CYS A 60 0.98 5.24 24.05
C CYS A 60 0.92 6.26 25.22
N GLN A 61 1.83 7.24 25.24
CA GLN A 61 1.81 8.33 26.21
C GLN A 61 0.75 9.38 25.84
N GLN A 62 0.59 9.68 24.56
CA GLN A 62 -0.47 10.56 24.06
C GLN A 62 -1.87 9.98 24.33
N ALA A 63 -2.08 8.69 24.08
CA ALA A 63 -3.35 8.02 24.38
C ALA A 63 -3.65 7.97 25.88
N ALA A 64 -2.66 7.66 26.73
CA ALA A 64 -2.83 7.65 28.17
C ALA A 64 -3.05 9.07 28.75
N LEU A 65 -2.46 10.10 28.13
CA LEU A 65 -2.69 11.50 28.48
C LEU A 65 -4.10 11.96 28.07
N ALA A 66 -4.59 11.54 26.91
CA ALA A 66 -5.96 11.74 26.46
C ALA A 66 -6.98 11.15 27.45
N GLN A 67 -6.76 9.89 27.85
CA GLN A 67 -7.62 9.18 28.79
C GLN A 67 -7.64 9.80 30.20
N SER A 68 -6.59 10.54 30.59
CA SER A 68 -6.44 11.16 31.91
C SER A 68 -6.62 12.68 31.93
N GLY A 69 -6.86 13.32 30.78
CA GLY A 69 -6.94 14.77 30.62
C GLY A 69 -8.00 15.44 31.50
N TRP A 70 -9.14 14.77 31.74
CA TRP A 70 -10.21 15.30 32.58
C TRP A 70 -9.84 15.36 34.07
N ILE A 71 -8.97 14.45 34.55
CA ILE A 71 -8.45 14.48 35.93
C ILE A 71 -7.51 15.68 36.10
N LEU A 72 -6.67 15.95 35.10
CA LEU A 72 -5.78 17.12 35.08
C LEU A 72 -6.56 18.43 35.04
N ALA A 73 -7.67 18.47 34.29
CA ALA A 73 -8.57 19.62 34.26
C ALA A 73 -9.25 19.86 35.63
N LEU A 74 -9.74 18.80 36.29
CA LEU A 74 -10.31 18.90 37.64
C LEU A 74 -9.27 19.37 38.67
N ALA A 75 -8.06 18.82 38.63
CA ALA A 75 -6.97 19.22 39.51
C ALA A 75 -6.59 20.70 39.29
N GLY A 76 -6.51 21.14 38.03
CA GLY A 76 -6.27 22.53 37.65
C GLY A 76 -7.37 23.48 38.15
N ALA A 77 -8.64 23.07 38.06
CA ALA A 77 -9.78 23.87 38.55
C ALA A 77 -9.75 24.02 40.08
N CYS A 78 -9.46 22.95 40.81
CA CYS A 78 -9.32 22.96 42.26
C CYS A 78 -8.15 23.84 42.71
N LEU A 79 -6.99 23.74 42.05
CA LEU A 79 -5.81 24.57 42.31
C LEU A 79 -6.10 26.05 42.01
N ALA A 80 -6.73 26.35 40.88
CA ALA A 80 -7.11 27.71 40.51
C ALA A 80 -8.05 28.34 41.54
N ARG A 81 -9.04 27.57 42.04
CA ARG A 81 -9.97 28.00 43.10
C ARG A 81 -9.24 28.24 44.42
N HIS A 82 -8.31 27.38 44.80
CA HIS A 82 -7.53 27.51 46.04
C HIS A 82 -6.63 28.76 46.02
N PHE A 83 -5.88 28.98 44.94
CA PHE A 83 -4.97 30.12 44.81
C PHE A 83 -5.68 31.46 44.60
N ARG A 84 -6.95 31.45 44.18
CA ARG A 84 -7.78 32.65 44.09
C ARG A 84 -8.19 33.21 45.47
N ALA A 85 -8.20 32.36 46.50
CA ALA A 85 -8.52 32.73 47.88
C ALA A 85 -7.28 33.14 48.72
N ALA A 86 -6.06 32.88 48.23
CA ALA A 86 -4.82 33.15 48.95
C ALA A 86 -4.22 34.54 48.60
N LYS A 87 -3.82 35.32 49.62
CA LYS A 87 -3.12 36.61 49.43
C LYS A 87 -1.80 36.37 48.66
N GLY A 88 -1.66 36.98 47.48
CA GLY A 88 -0.47 36.84 46.62
C GLY A 88 -0.56 35.73 45.54
N GLY A 89 -1.71 35.05 45.41
CA GLY A 89 -1.89 33.90 44.50
C GLY A 89 -2.05 34.22 43.00
N ARG A 90 -2.06 35.50 42.58
CA ARG A 90 -2.34 35.91 41.19
C ARG A 90 -1.43 35.24 40.14
N ARG A 91 -0.15 35.04 40.46
CA ARG A 91 0.82 34.35 39.57
C ARG A 91 0.56 32.84 39.44
N TRP A 92 0.01 32.20 40.47
CA TRP A 92 -0.29 30.77 40.48
C TRP A 92 -1.65 30.45 39.86
N VAL A 93 -2.59 31.40 39.89
CA VAL A 93 -3.87 31.31 39.15
C VAL A 93 -3.63 31.26 37.63
N ALA A 94 -2.68 32.05 37.11
CA ALA A 94 -2.30 32.00 35.70
C ALA A 94 -1.70 30.64 35.30
N ALA A 95 -0.80 30.08 36.11
CA ALA A 95 -0.23 28.76 35.87
C ALA A 95 -1.29 27.64 35.93
N ALA A 96 -2.23 27.71 36.88
CA ALA A 96 -3.34 26.75 36.98
C ALA A 96 -4.33 26.86 35.81
N LEU A 97 -4.59 28.07 35.31
CA LEU A 97 -5.40 28.31 34.11
C LEU A 97 -4.71 27.81 32.84
N ILE A 98 -3.38 27.89 32.76
CA ILE A 98 -2.61 27.31 31.64
C ILE A 98 -2.71 25.78 31.65
N VAL A 99 -2.64 25.13 32.82
CA VAL A 99 -2.87 23.67 32.94
C VAL A 99 -4.32 23.30 32.58
N LEU A 100 -5.30 24.14 32.92
CA LEU A 100 -6.70 23.97 32.54
C LEU A 100 -6.93 24.13 31.03
N LEU A 101 -6.30 25.14 30.41
CA LEU A 101 -6.38 25.42 28.97
C LEU A 101 -5.59 24.39 28.14
N ALA A 102 -4.50 23.86 28.67
CA ALA A 102 -3.72 22.79 28.03
C ALA A 102 -4.41 21.41 28.11
N SER A 103 -5.40 21.24 28.99
CA SER A 103 -6.24 20.03 29.09
C SER A 103 -7.56 20.13 28.31
N LEU A 104 -7.90 21.32 27.80
CA LEU A 104 -9.11 21.59 27.01
C LEU A 104 -9.11 21.04 25.56
N PRO A 105 -8.01 20.61 24.90
CA PRO A 105 -8.11 19.97 23.58
C PRO A 105 -8.52 18.50 23.59
N LEU A 106 -8.92 17.90 24.72
CA LEU A 106 -9.14 16.44 24.81
C LEU A 106 -10.57 16.02 25.22
N VAL A 107 -11.54 16.94 25.24
CA VAL A 107 -12.93 16.63 25.61
C VAL A 107 -13.97 17.04 24.56
N GLU A 108 -13.62 17.75 23.48
CA GLU A 108 -14.51 17.88 22.30
C GLU A 108 -14.22 16.76 21.29
N GLY A 109 -14.43 15.53 21.75
CA GLY A 109 -14.43 14.32 20.94
C GLY A 109 -15.76 13.59 21.04
N GLU A 110 -16.88 14.28 21.29
CA GLU A 110 -18.24 13.73 21.15
C GLU A 110 -19.26 14.87 21.34
N GLY A 111 -19.99 15.23 20.28
CA GLY A 111 -21.21 16.04 20.41
C GLY A 111 -21.08 17.55 20.19
N ARG A 112 -20.70 17.96 18.98
CA ARG A 112 -21.23 19.16 18.28
C ARG A 112 -20.80 19.17 16.81
N VAL A 113 -21.30 18.18 16.06
CA VAL A 113 -21.39 18.28 14.61
C VAL A 113 -22.60 19.19 14.32
N THR A 114 -22.36 20.50 14.37
CA THR A 114 -23.25 21.47 13.72
C THR A 114 -22.41 22.24 12.70
N ALA A 115 -22.53 21.77 11.45
CA ALA A 115 -22.38 22.54 10.22
C ALA A 115 -21.18 23.50 10.12
N ALA A 116 -19.99 22.94 9.96
CA ALA A 116 -19.01 23.49 9.02
C ALA A 116 -18.74 22.41 7.96
N ARG A 117 -19.50 22.44 6.85
CA ARG A 117 -19.21 21.64 5.66
C ARG A 117 -17.91 22.18 5.01
N GLY A 118 -16.76 21.75 5.52
CA GLY A 118 -15.51 21.74 4.75
C GLY A 118 -15.45 20.39 4.03
N GLY A 119 -15.52 20.41 2.70
CA GLY A 119 -15.71 19.21 1.88
C GLY A 119 -14.56 18.20 2.03
N GLY A 120 -14.84 17.07 2.66
CA GLY A 120 -14.05 15.86 2.46
C GLY A 120 -14.44 15.29 1.11
N VAL A 121 -13.53 15.34 0.14
CA VAL A 121 -13.70 14.70 -1.15
C VAL A 121 -12.92 13.38 -1.14
N PRO A 122 -13.51 12.27 -1.59
CA PRO A 122 -14.93 12.05 -1.92
C PRO A 122 -15.76 11.42 -0.80
N ASP A 123 -17.08 11.52 -0.97
CA ASP A 123 -18.03 10.55 -0.41
C ASP A 123 -17.64 9.11 -0.86
N PRO A 124 -17.43 8.16 0.09
CA PRO A 124 -16.99 6.81 -0.24
C PRO A 124 -17.91 6.06 -1.22
N GLU A 125 -19.22 6.31 -1.19
CA GLU A 125 -20.16 5.66 -2.12
C GLU A 125 -19.96 6.15 -3.55
N ALA A 126 -19.87 7.47 -3.73
CA ALA A 126 -19.53 8.06 -5.03
C ALA A 126 -18.16 7.61 -5.53
N ALA A 127 -17.17 7.45 -4.65
CA ALA A 127 -15.85 6.92 -5.01
C ALA A 127 -15.91 5.47 -5.49
N ARG A 128 -16.69 4.61 -4.82
CA ARG A 128 -16.92 3.23 -5.26
C ARG A 128 -17.59 3.17 -6.62
N ALA A 129 -18.61 4.01 -6.85
CA ALA A 129 -19.27 4.09 -8.14
C ALA A 129 -18.29 4.48 -9.26
N ARG A 130 -17.45 5.51 -9.03
CA ARG A 130 -16.42 5.92 -9.99
C ARG A 130 -15.36 4.85 -10.23
N ALA A 131 -14.94 4.13 -9.18
CA ALA A 131 -13.98 3.04 -9.31
C ALA A 131 -14.57 1.87 -10.12
N ALA A 132 -15.82 1.49 -9.86
CA ALA A 132 -16.50 0.40 -10.57
C ALA A 132 -16.78 0.72 -12.05
N SER A 133 -16.92 2.00 -12.41
CA SER A 133 -17.11 2.45 -13.79
C SER A 133 -15.82 2.90 -14.47
N LEU A 134 -14.66 2.79 -13.82
CA LEU A 134 -13.40 3.31 -14.36
C LEU A 134 -12.95 2.43 -15.53
N VAL A 135 -12.70 3.06 -16.67
CA VAL A 135 -12.07 2.41 -17.83
C VAL A 135 -10.71 3.06 -18.03
N PRO A 136 -9.60 2.34 -17.83
CA PRO A 136 -8.27 2.88 -18.10
C PRO A 136 -8.14 3.34 -19.55
N HIS A 137 -7.55 4.51 -19.74
CA HIS A 137 -7.33 5.07 -21.07
C HIS A 137 -6.03 4.51 -21.65
N SER A 138 -6.04 4.05 -22.90
CA SER A 138 -4.85 3.62 -23.65
C SER A 138 -4.58 4.54 -24.83
N TRP A 139 -3.31 4.67 -25.21
CA TRP A 139 -2.88 5.45 -26.38
C TRP A 139 -1.46 5.07 -26.80
N ALA A 140 -1.06 5.50 -27.99
CA ALA A 140 0.31 5.36 -28.48
C ALA A 140 1.06 6.70 -28.39
N ALA A 141 2.37 6.63 -28.19
CA ALA A 141 3.24 7.80 -28.26
C ALA A 141 3.21 8.42 -29.67
N ALA A 142 3.50 9.71 -29.76
CA ALA A 142 3.61 10.42 -31.02
C ALA A 142 4.80 9.92 -31.85
N ASP A 143 5.90 9.55 -31.19
CA ASP A 143 7.04 8.85 -31.77
C ASP A 143 7.09 7.42 -31.23
N ALA A 144 6.95 6.44 -32.13
CA ALA A 144 6.92 5.03 -31.79
C ALA A 144 8.31 4.39 -31.68
N SER A 145 9.39 5.12 -31.97
CA SER A 145 10.75 4.56 -32.00
C SER A 145 11.33 4.25 -30.62
N ASP A 146 10.97 5.03 -29.60
CA ASP A 146 11.45 4.85 -28.22
C ASP A 146 10.44 5.42 -27.18
N PRO A 147 9.25 4.81 -27.05
CA PRO A 147 8.23 5.30 -26.13
C PRO A 147 8.44 4.81 -24.69
N HIS A 148 7.97 5.62 -23.74
CA HIS A 148 7.84 5.21 -22.34
C HIS A 148 6.59 4.35 -22.18
N HIS A 149 6.78 3.05 -21.90
CA HIS A 149 5.66 2.11 -21.79
C HIS A 149 5.01 2.11 -20.41
N VAL A 150 3.67 2.20 -20.41
CA VAL A 150 2.83 1.96 -19.24
C VAL A 150 1.90 0.80 -19.55
N PHE A 151 1.93 -0.24 -18.73
CA PHE A 151 1.11 -1.43 -18.88
C PHE A 151 0.00 -1.42 -17.84
N VAL A 152 -1.25 -1.62 -18.26
CA VAL A 152 -2.41 -1.56 -17.38
C VAL A 152 -3.25 -2.81 -17.57
N VAL A 153 -3.50 -3.53 -16.48
CA VAL A 153 -4.47 -4.62 -16.43
C VAL A 153 -5.63 -4.19 -15.55
N SER A 154 -6.86 -4.35 -16.03
CA SER A 154 -8.08 -4.00 -15.31
C SER A 154 -8.98 -5.21 -15.10
N HIS A 155 -9.91 -5.10 -14.15
CA HIS A 155 -10.78 -6.20 -13.72
C HIS A 155 -9.97 -7.39 -13.21
N VAL A 156 -8.89 -7.08 -12.49
CA VAL A 156 -8.07 -8.04 -11.76
C VAL A 156 -8.96 -8.84 -10.81
N PRO A 157 -9.08 -10.16 -10.99
CA PRO A 157 -9.97 -10.96 -10.16
C PRO A 157 -9.38 -11.17 -8.78
N VAL A 158 -10.27 -11.37 -7.81
CA VAL A 158 -9.94 -11.83 -6.46
C VAL A 158 -9.16 -13.15 -6.56
N PRO A 159 -7.94 -13.24 -6.01
CA PRO A 159 -7.20 -14.50 -5.98
C PRO A 159 -7.98 -15.61 -5.28
N ARG A 160 -7.92 -16.82 -5.81
CA ARG A 160 -8.56 -17.98 -5.17
C ARG A 160 -7.77 -18.37 -3.91
N PRO A 161 -8.44 -18.64 -2.78
CA PRO A 161 -7.75 -19.08 -1.57
C PRO A 161 -6.85 -20.30 -1.84
N GLY A 162 -5.58 -20.21 -1.46
CA GLY A 162 -4.59 -21.28 -1.65
C GLY A 162 -3.90 -21.30 -3.02
N ASP A 163 -4.31 -20.48 -4.00
CA ASP A 163 -3.57 -20.33 -5.25
C ASP A 163 -2.36 -19.42 -5.04
N SER A 164 -1.17 -19.88 -5.45
CA SER A 164 0.04 -19.07 -5.43
C SER A 164 0.12 -18.12 -6.63
N ARG A 165 -0.70 -18.33 -7.66
CA ARG A 165 -0.74 -17.50 -8.87
C ARG A 165 -1.69 -16.33 -8.71
N HIS A 166 -1.24 -15.16 -9.15
CA HIS A 166 -2.05 -13.95 -9.20
C HIS A 166 -2.41 -13.65 -10.67
N GLN A 167 -3.65 -13.93 -11.08
CA GLN A 167 -4.07 -13.87 -12.49
C GLN A 167 -3.83 -12.49 -13.13
N GLY A 168 -4.12 -11.41 -12.41
CA GLY A 168 -3.84 -10.05 -12.91
C GLY A 168 -2.35 -9.78 -13.13
N LEU A 169 -1.47 -10.41 -12.34
CA LEU A 169 -0.03 -10.25 -12.50
C LEU A 169 0.48 -11.07 -13.68
N GLN A 170 -0.05 -12.28 -13.88
CA GLN A 170 0.29 -13.12 -15.04
C GLN A 170 -0.11 -12.43 -16.35
N ALA A 171 -1.31 -11.83 -16.39
CA ALA A 171 -1.75 -11.03 -17.51
C ALA A 171 -0.86 -9.80 -17.73
N LEU A 172 -0.42 -9.14 -16.65
CA LEU A 172 0.47 -7.98 -16.74
C LEU A 172 1.85 -8.37 -17.31
N ILE A 173 2.46 -9.46 -16.80
CA ILE A 173 3.73 -10.00 -17.31
C ILE A 173 3.61 -10.37 -18.79
N ARG A 174 2.49 -10.99 -19.18
CA ARG A 174 2.21 -11.33 -20.57
C ARG A 174 2.09 -10.08 -21.45
N LEU A 175 1.28 -9.10 -21.04
CA LEU A 175 1.09 -7.84 -21.76
C LEU A 175 2.42 -7.11 -21.96
N MET A 176 3.26 -7.07 -20.92
CA MET A 176 4.60 -6.49 -20.99
C MET A 176 5.47 -7.22 -22.02
N GLY A 177 5.49 -8.56 -21.99
CA GLY A 177 6.28 -9.38 -22.91
C GLY A 177 5.85 -9.26 -24.37
N GLU A 178 4.54 -9.29 -24.64
CA GLU A 178 3.96 -9.10 -25.98
C GLU A 178 4.30 -7.73 -26.60
N ASN A 179 4.69 -6.76 -25.75
CA ASN A 179 5.05 -5.41 -26.13
C ASN A 179 6.52 -5.07 -25.80
N GLY A 180 7.40 -6.09 -25.79
CA GLY A 180 8.85 -5.90 -25.77
C GLY A 180 9.50 -5.70 -24.39
N THR A 181 8.73 -5.56 -23.31
CA THR A 181 9.25 -5.47 -21.94
C THR A 181 9.18 -6.84 -21.27
N CYS A 182 10.15 -7.71 -21.51
CA CYS A 182 10.11 -9.08 -20.97
C CYS A 182 10.48 -9.12 -19.49
N PHE A 183 9.68 -9.81 -18.68
CA PHE A 183 9.94 -10.02 -17.26
C PHE A 183 11.09 -11.02 -17.04
N TYR A 184 11.11 -12.11 -17.81
CA TYR A 184 12.13 -13.16 -17.71
C TYR A 184 13.20 -13.00 -18.78
N ARG A 185 14.48 -13.03 -18.37
CA ARG A 185 15.61 -13.14 -19.29
C ARG A 185 15.79 -14.61 -19.66
N SER A 186 15.26 -14.99 -20.82
CA SER A 186 15.33 -16.37 -21.30
C SER A 186 15.12 -16.42 -22.82
N GLU A 187 15.71 -17.43 -23.46
CA GLU A 187 15.46 -17.76 -24.87
C GLU A 187 14.29 -18.75 -25.04
N LYS A 188 13.72 -19.26 -23.95
CA LYS A 188 12.63 -20.22 -24.01
C LYS A 188 11.33 -19.56 -24.49
N PRO A 189 10.49 -20.29 -25.24
CA PRO A 189 9.17 -19.81 -25.66
C PRO A 189 8.19 -19.83 -24.48
N PHE A 190 8.32 -18.86 -23.59
CA PHE A 190 7.51 -18.70 -22.38
C PHE A 190 6.88 -17.30 -22.33
N SER A 191 5.67 -17.19 -21.80
CA SER A 191 4.95 -15.91 -21.71
C SER A 191 5.72 -14.91 -20.86
N GLY A 192 6.01 -13.72 -21.40
CA GLY A 192 6.81 -12.71 -20.70
C GLY A 192 8.32 -12.96 -20.73
N ALA A 193 8.81 -13.94 -21.50
CA ALA A 193 10.23 -14.23 -21.64
C ALA A 193 10.84 -13.65 -22.92
N GLY A 194 12.08 -13.20 -22.83
CA GLY A 194 12.88 -12.77 -23.98
C GLY A 194 14.36 -12.59 -23.61
N PRO A 195 15.26 -12.52 -24.60
CA PRO A 195 16.71 -12.49 -24.36
C PRO A 195 17.18 -11.23 -23.61
N GLN A 196 16.40 -10.15 -23.68
CA GLN A 196 16.65 -8.89 -22.96
C GLN A 196 15.76 -8.72 -21.72
N GLY A 197 15.19 -9.81 -21.20
CA GLY A 197 14.34 -9.73 -20.02
C GLY A 197 15.04 -9.20 -18.78
N ILE A 198 14.22 -8.75 -17.84
CA ILE A 198 14.66 -8.04 -16.63
C ILE A 198 15.38 -8.98 -15.66
N ILE A 199 14.78 -10.14 -15.37
CA ILE A 199 15.23 -11.05 -14.32
C ILE A 199 15.91 -12.26 -14.95
N SER A 200 17.16 -12.51 -14.59
CA SER A 200 17.90 -13.73 -14.92
C SER A 200 17.66 -14.81 -13.86
N ARG A 201 17.86 -16.08 -14.24
CA ARG A 201 17.60 -17.23 -13.35
C ARG A 201 18.38 -17.21 -12.03
N ASP A 202 19.51 -16.54 -11.95
CA ASP A 202 20.43 -16.52 -10.80
C ASP A 202 20.54 -15.15 -10.11
N ASP A 203 19.64 -14.23 -10.42
CA ASP A 203 19.59 -12.90 -9.81
C ASP A 203 19.17 -12.94 -8.33
N VAL A 204 19.59 -11.93 -7.58
CA VAL A 204 19.03 -11.56 -6.28
C VAL A 204 17.95 -10.52 -6.53
N VAL A 205 16.69 -10.91 -6.39
CA VAL A 205 15.53 -10.06 -6.68
C VAL A 205 14.99 -9.46 -5.39
N LEU A 206 15.19 -8.16 -5.22
CA LEU A 206 14.60 -7.38 -4.15
C LEU A 206 13.19 -6.95 -4.54
N ILE A 207 12.20 -7.23 -3.70
CA ILE A 207 10.82 -6.74 -3.85
C ILE A 207 10.61 -5.64 -2.81
N LYS A 208 10.60 -4.38 -3.26
CA LYS A 208 10.42 -3.21 -2.41
C LYS A 208 8.96 -2.85 -2.27
N VAL A 209 8.34 -3.26 -1.17
CA VAL A 209 6.92 -2.98 -0.88
C VAL A 209 6.72 -1.64 -0.18
N ASN A 210 5.46 -1.23 -0.02
CA ASN A 210 5.03 -0.24 0.97
C ASN A 210 4.51 -0.99 2.20
N ALA A 211 5.20 -0.85 3.34
CA ALA A 211 4.78 -1.48 4.60
C ALA A 211 4.72 -0.49 5.78
N ALA A 212 4.75 0.82 5.48
CA ALA A 212 4.73 1.90 6.48
C ALA A 212 3.38 2.06 7.19
N TRP A 213 2.28 1.68 6.52
CA TRP A 213 0.91 1.80 7.04
C TRP A 213 0.20 0.45 6.91
N ASP A 214 -0.78 0.18 7.77
CA ASP A 214 -1.56 -1.05 7.74
C ASP A 214 -2.77 -0.94 6.81
N GLN A 215 -3.59 -2.01 6.75
CA GLN A 215 -4.83 -2.05 5.97
C GLN A 215 -4.58 -1.79 4.48
N ARG A 216 -5.37 -0.93 3.82
CA ARG A 216 -5.24 -0.56 2.41
C ARG A 216 -4.23 0.58 2.20
N GLY A 217 -3.42 0.85 3.22
CA GLY A 217 -2.28 1.76 3.19
C GLY A 217 -0.96 1.10 2.79
N MET A 218 -0.92 -0.23 2.65
CA MET A 218 0.26 -0.99 2.23
C MET A 218 0.03 -1.71 0.89
N THR A 219 1.10 -2.26 0.33
CA THR A 219 1.03 -3.16 -0.83
C THR A 219 0.19 -4.40 -0.52
N ASN A 220 -0.66 -4.82 -1.47
CA ASN A 220 -1.45 -6.05 -1.38
C ASN A 220 -0.54 -7.28 -1.25
N THR A 221 -0.71 -8.05 -0.16
CA THR A 221 0.10 -9.23 0.13
C THR A 221 -0.20 -10.40 -0.82
N ASP A 222 -1.40 -10.46 -1.41
CA ASP A 222 -1.73 -11.45 -2.45
C ASP A 222 -0.96 -11.16 -3.75
N LEU A 223 -0.78 -9.89 -4.11
CA LEU A 223 0.08 -9.48 -5.23
C LEU A 223 1.55 -9.85 -4.96
N VAL A 224 2.04 -9.60 -3.73
CA VAL A 224 3.41 -9.97 -3.35
C VAL A 224 3.63 -11.48 -3.42
N ARG A 225 2.67 -12.29 -2.93
CA ARG A 225 2.71 -13.75 -3.08
C ARG A 225 2.81 -14.14 -4.55
N GLY A 226 1.96 -13.56 -5.40
CA GLY A 226 1.97 -13.80 -6.84
C GLY A 226 3.29 -13.42 -7.51
N LEU A 227 3.91 -12.31 -7.09
CA LEU A 227 5.17 -11.84 -7.63
C LEU A 227 6.35 -12.74 -7.23
N ILE A 228 6.42 -13.17 -5.96
CA ILE A 228 7.41 -14.15 -5.52
C ILE A 228 7.24 -15.44 -6.33
N ALA A 229 6.01 -15.95 -6.45
CA ALA A 229 5.73 -17.15 -7.23
C ALA A 229 6.15 -17.00 -8.69
N ALA A 230 5.86 -15.86 -9.33
CA ALA A 230 6.25 -15.57 -10.70
C ALA A 230 7.78 -15.57 -10.88
N VAL A 231 8.54 -14.96 -9.97
CA VAL A 231 10.02 -14.98 -10.03
C VAL A 231 10.56 -16.40 -9.88
N LEU A 232 10.05 -17.17 -8.90
CA LEU A 232 10.48 -18.55 -8.68
C LEU A 232 10.16 -19.48 -9.86
N ALA A 233 9.13 -19.16 -10.63
CA ALA A 233 8.70 -19.86 -11.83
C ALA A 233 9.47 -19.45 -13.10
N HIS A 234 10.63 -18.79 -12.97
CA HIS A 234 11.47 -18.45 -14.11
C HIS A 234 11.65 -19.65 -15.06
N PRO A 235 11.44 -19.50 -16.39
CA PRO A 235 11.38 -20.64 -17.32
C PRO A 235 12.67 -21.45 -17.41
N ASP A 236 13.82 -20.85 -17.11
CA ASP A 236 15.11 -21.56 -17.00
C ASP A 236 15.35 -22.27 -15.66
N GLY A 237 14.42 -22.19 -14.71
CA GLY A 237 14.57 -22.68 -13.35
C GLY A 237 15.35 -21.70 -12.48
N PHE A 238 14.63 -20.99 -11.59
CA PHE A 238 15.21 -19.95 -10.75
C PHE A 238 16.12 -20.52 -9.65
N THR A 239 17.41 -20.20 -9.72
CA THR A 239 18.48 -20.57 -8.76
C THR A 239 18.89 -19.42 -7.84
N GLY A 240 18.47 -18.20 -8.15
CA GLY A 240 18.68 -17.01 -7.34
C GLY A 240 17.88 -17.00 -6.04
N GLU A 241 17.69 -15.81 -5.48
CA GLU A 241 16.86 -15.60 -4.28
C GLU A 241 15.95 -14.39 -4.44
N VAL A 242 14.85 -14.40 -3.70
CA VAL A 242 13.89 -13.30 -3.60
C VAL A 242 13.91 -12.75 -2.18
N VAL A 243 14.01 -11.43 -2.05
CA VAL A 243 14.05 -10.77 -0.74
C VAL A 243 13.02 -9.65 -0.69
N LEU A 244 12.05 -9.78 0.19
CA LEU A 244 11.13 -8.69 0.50
C LEU A 244 11.87 -7.63 1.32
N VAL A 245 11.87 -6.37 0.86
CA VAL A 245 12.65 -5.29 1.49
C VAL A 245 11.81 -4.04 1.70
N GLU A 246 12.01 -3.38 2.84
CA GLU A 246 11.32 -2.14 3.22
C GLU A 246 11.84 -1.63 4.58
N ASN A 247 11.82 -0.32 4.80
CA ASN A 247 12.19 0.35 6.07
C ASN A 247 11.01 0.50 7.05
N CYS A 248 9.80 0.05 6.70
CA CYS A 248 8.57 -0.02 7.52
C CYS A 248 8.12 1.24 8.32
N GLU A 249 8.88 2.34 8.36
CA GLU A 249 8.60 3.60 9.05
C GLU A 249 8.03 3.48 10.48
N GLY A 250 8.52 2.54 11.29
CA GLY A 250 7.98 2.31 12.64
C GLY A 250 6.87 1.27 12.73
N GLY A 251 6.50 0.65 11.62
CA GLY A 251 5.57 -0.47 11.54
C GLY A 251 6.13 -1.76 12.17
N PRO A 252 5.29 -2.80 12.32
CA PRO A 252 5.62 -4.02 13.04
C PRO A 252 6.47 -5.02 12.24
N ASP A 253 7.48 -4.57 11.48
CA ASP A 253 8.48 -5.44 10.82
C ASP A 253 7.91 -6.64 10.03
N TYR A 254 6.87 -6.38 9.22
CA TYR A 254 6.12 -7.33 8.38
C TYR A 254 5.08 -8.21 9.10
N ASP A 255 4.84 -7.99 10.40
CA ASP A 255 3.85 -8.70 11.20
C ASP A 255 2.58 -7.86 11.44
N GLN A 256 2.16 -7.07 10.45
CA GLN A 256 0.92 -6.30 10.52
C GLN A 256 -0.30 -7.22 10.69
N VAL A 257 -1.17 -6.86 11.64
CA VAL A 257 -2.42 -7.60 11.93
C VAL A 257 -3.48 -7.37 10.85
N TYR A 258 -3.46 -6.18 10.24
CA TYR A 258 -4.41 -5.77 9.21
C TYR A 258 -3.66 -5.47 7.90
N ASN A 259 -4.03 -6.16 6.82
CA ASN A 259 -3.29 -6.15 5.57
C ASN A 259 -4.16 -5.80 4.34
N ASN A 260 -3.51 -5.40 3.25
CA ASN A 260 -4.18 -5.09 1.98
C ASN A 260 -4.56 -6.33 1.14
N ALA A 261 -4.55 -7.54 1.69
CA ALA A 261 -5.03 -8.74 1.00
C ALA A 261 -6.56 -8.88 1.03
N GLU A 262 -7.07 -9.86 0.30
CA GLU A 262 -8.44 -10.36 0.43
C GLU A 262 -8.64 -11.06 1.78
N ASP A 263 -7.69 -11.91 2.17
CA ASP A 263 -7.54 -12.31 3.56
C ASP A 263 -6.73 -11.27 4.33
N VAL A 264 -7.44 -10.36 4.99
CA VAL A 264 -6.86 -9.25 5.76
C VAL A 264 -5.93 -9.68 6.91
N ARG A 265 -5.92 -10.95 7.30
CA ARG A 265 -5.04 -11.51 8.34
C ARG A 265 -3.69 -11.97 7.79
N GLN A 266 -3.51 -11.96 6.47
CA GLN A 266 -2.28 -12.41 5.81
C GLN A 266 -1.19 -11.32 5.85
N SER A 267 -0.24 -11.47 6.77
CA SER A 267 0.92 -10.57 6.85
C SER A 267 1.98 -10.85 5.78
N PHE A 268 2.82 -9.86 5.49
CA PHE A 268 4.00 -10.04 4.63
C PHE A 268 4.90 -11.17 5.15
N ARG A 269 5.10 -11.26 6.47
CA ARG A 269 5.87 -12.34 7.09
C ARG A 269 5.27 -13.71 6.80
N ALA A 270 3.94 -13.84 6.91
CA ALA A 270 3.23 -15.08 6.61
C ALA A 270 3.35 -15.48 5.13
N VAL A 271 3.32 -14.51 4.21
CA VAL A 271 3.57 -14.76 2.78
C VAL A 271 4.97 -15.33 2.57
N VAL A 272 6.00 -14.64 3.06
CA VAL A 272 7.40 -15.02 2.89
C VAL A 272 7.67 -16.40 3.50
N ASN A 273 7.24 -16.63 4.75
CA ASN A 273 7.41 -17.92 5.42
C ASN A 273 6.66 -19.06 4.72
N GLY A 274 5.58 -18.76 4.01
CA GLY A 274 4.81 -19.74 3.24
C GLY A 274 5.59 -20.42 2.11
N PHE A 275 6.70 -19.83 1.66
CA PHE A 275 7.60 -20.44 0.67
C PHE A 275 8.66 -21.39 1.29
N GLY A 276 8.76 -21.44 2.62
CA GLY A 276 9.48 -22.47 3.37
C GLY A 276 11.00 -22.28 3.48
N ASP A 277 11.71 -22.10 2.37
CA ASP A 277 13.19 -22.02 2.37
C ASP A 277 13.68 -20.56 2.44
N PRO A 278 14.23 -20.11 3.59
CA PRO A 278 14.72 -18.75 3.76
C PRO A 278 15.96 -18.44 2.90
N SER A 279 16.65 -19.45 2.37
CA SER A 279 17.71 -19.22 1.39
C SER A 279 17.15 -18.85 0.02
N ARG A 280 15.92 -19.25 -0.31
CA ARG A 280 15.26 -18.91 -1.58
C ARG A 280 14.36 -17.70 -1.49
N VAL A 281 13.60 -17.55 -0.40
CA VAL A 281 12.69 -16.44 -0.18
C VAL A 281 12.85 -15.94 1.25
N SER A 282 13.28 -14.70 1.41
CA SER A 282 13.45 -14.07 2.73
C SER A 282 12.88 -12.67 2.77
N ALA A 283 12.93 -12.03 3.95
CA ALA A 283 12.56 -10.64 4.13
C ALA A 283 13.61 -9.93 4.98
N SER A 284 13.94 -8.70 4.60
CA SER A 284 14.78 -7.79 5.38
C SER A 284 13.98 -6.53 5.70
N SER A 285 13.68 -6.32 6.99
CA SER A 285 13.11 -5.05 7.44
C SER A 285 14.27 -4.12 7.79
N TRP A 286 14.43 -3.06 7.02
CA TRP A 286 15.47 -2.07 7.24
C TRP A 286 15.15 -1.17 8.43
N TRP A 287 13.93 -1.22 8.96
CA TRP A 287 13.54 -0.54 10.18
C TRP A 287 14.37 -1.01 11.38
N SER A 288 14.60 -2.33 11.46
CA SER A 288 15.29 -2.97 12.57
C SER A 288 16.72 -2.47 12.79
N PHE A 289 17.31 -1.81 11.79
CA PHE A 289 18.62 -1.19 11.83
C PHE A 289 18.62 0.24 11.25
N THR A 290 17.48 0.94 11.27
CA THR A 290 17.35 2.28 10.67
C THR A 290 18.27 3.34 11.30
N ASP A 291 18.69 3.14 12.55
CA ASP A 291 19.59 4.05 13.28
C ASP A 291 21.07 3.68 13.12
N GLU A 292 21.37 2.50 12.57
CA GLU A 292 22.72 1.95 12.55
C GLU A 292 23.51 2.52 11.38
N ARG A 293 24.48 3.39 11.66
CA ARG A 293 25.43 3.89 10.66
C ARG A 293 26.61 2.92 10.53
N VAL A 294 26.87 2.46 9.30
CA VAL A 294 27.89 1.45 9.00
C VAL A 294 28.81 1.87 7.86
N GLY A 295 29.99 1.25 7.80
CA GLY A 295 30.88 1.27 6.62
C GLY A 295 30.45 0.25 5.57
N GLU A 296 31.18 0.16 4.47
CA GLU A 296 30.93 -0.83 3.41
C GLU A 296 31.52 -2.22 3.72
N PHE A 297 31.08 -3.27 3.02
CA PHE A 297 31.65 -4.62 3.20
C PHE A 297 33.15 -4.67 2.86
N GLU A 298 33.58 -3.90 1.86
CA GLU A 298 35.00 -3.79 1.46
C GLU A 298 35.90 -3.19 2.55
N GLU A 299 35.31 -2.44 3.49
CA GLU A 299 36.00 -1.85 4.65
C GLU A 299 36.06 -2.82 5.83
N GLY A 300 35.53 -4.05 5.67
CA GLY A 300 35.47 -5.06 6.72
C GLY A 300 34.31 -4.88 7.69
N ASP A 301 33.38 -3.96 7.44
CA ASP A 301 32.16 -3.82 8.25
C ASP A 301 31.08 -4.77 7.73
N PHE A 302 30.79 -5.85 8.46
CA PHE A 302 29.73 -6.81 8.11
C PHE A 302 28.42 -6.58 8.87
N ARG A 303 28.32 -5.50 9.65
CA ARG A 303 27.08 -5.15 10.33
C ARG A 303 26.04 -4.68 9.31
N GLN A 304 24.78 -4.99 9.60
CA GLN A 304 23.64 -4.47 8.84
C GLN A 304 23.34 -3.04 9.30
N GLY A 305 22.99 -2.17 8.37
CA GLY A 305 22.78 -0.76 8.67
C GLY A 305 22.69 0.09 7.42
N TYR A 306 22.86 1.39 7.59
CA TYR A 306 22.87 2.38 6.53
C TYR A 306 24.26 2.96 6.30
N VAL A 307 24.71 2.92 5.05
CA VAL A 307 25.89 3.69 4.62
C VAL A 307 25.42 5.11 4.32
N TYR A 308 25.96 6.09 5.02
CA TYR A 308 25.55 7.50 4.91
C TYR A 308 26.46 8.26 3.95
N LEU A 309 25.86 8.89 2.94
CA LEU A 309 26.54 9.66 1.90
C LEU A 309 26.49 11.18 2.11
N GLY A 310 25.69 11.67 3.06
CA GLY A 310 25.43 13.10 3.21
C GLY A 310 24.21 13.56 2.42
N ASN A 311 23.76 14.81 2.64
CA ASN A 311 22.66 15.43 1.89
C ASN A 311 21.37 14.57 1.82
N ASN A 312 20.93 14.05 2.97
CA ASN A 312 19.81 13.12 3.11
C ASN A 312 19.99 11.75 2.42
N LEU A 313 21.12 11.49 1.76
CA LEU A 313 21.38 10.22 1.09
C LEU A 313 22.01 9.21 2.06
N SER A 314 21.32 8.09 2.19
CA SER A 314 21.81 6.87 2.83
C SER A 314 21.16 5.67 2.13
N TYR A 315 21.76 4.49 2.27
CA TYR A 315 21.20 3.27 1.71
C TYR A 315 21.49 2.06 2.60
N PRO A 316 20.59 1.07 2.59
CA PRO A 316 20.74 -0.12 3.40
C PRO A 316 21.83 -1.03 2.82
N LYS A 317 22.59 -1.60 3.74
CA LYS A 317 23.52 -2.69 3.52
C LYS A 317 23.18 -3.79 4.52
N PHE A 318 22.91 -5.00 4.04
CA PHE A 318 22.30 -6.06 4.84
C PHE A 318 22.69 -7.45 4.35
N VAL A 319 22.32 -8.48 5.12
CA VAL A 319 22.55 -9.89 4.79
C VAL A 319 21.20 -10.59 4.62
N THR A 320 21.01 -11.30 3.51
CA THR A 320 19.74 -11.99 3.20
C THR A 320 19.60 -13.28 4.01
N GLY A 321 18.43 -13.93 3.92
CA GLY A 321 18.22 -15.26 4.52
C GLY A 321 19.16 -16.35 3.97
N ARG A 322 19.70 -16.17 2.75
CA ARG A 322 20.75 -17.04 2.18
C ARG A 322 22.14 -16.79 2.77
N GLY A 323 22.36 -15.64 3.40
CA GLY A 323 23.69 -15.16 3.76
C GLY A 323 24.32 -14.25 2.69
N THR A 324 23.58 -13.86 1.66
CA THR A 324 24.10 -12.96 0.62
C THR A 324 24.27 -11.56 1.20
N CYS A 325 25.47 -11.00 1.06
CA CYS A 325 25.82 -9.67 1.54
C CYS A 325 25.46 -8.63 0.46
N VAL A 326 24.39 -7.86 0.69
CA VAL A 326 23.84 -6.88 -0.27
C VAL A 326 24.17 -5.45 0.18
N SER A 327 24.92 -4.72 -0.63
CA SER A 327 24.98 -3.26 -0.58
C SER A 327 24.06 -2.73 -1.66
N LEU A 328 23.02 -1.98 -1.28
CA LEU A 328 22.02 -1.55 -2.26
C LEU A 328 22.65 -0.65 -3.34
N ARG A 329 23.68 0.13 -3.01
CA ARG A 329 24.45 0.94 -3.97
C ARG A 329 25.43 0.12 -4.78
N ARG A 330 26.26 -0.71 -4.13
CA ARG A 330 27.42 -1.36 -4.77
C ARG A 330 27.08 -2.68 -5.45
N GLY A 331 26.04 -3.38 -5.01
CA GLY A 331 25.67 -4.72 -5.50
C GLY A 331 25.92 -5.81 -4.46
N ILE A 332 26.07 -7.04 -4.93
CA ILE A 332 26.31 -8.23 -4.10
C ILE A 332 27.81 -8.34 -3.81
N TRP A 333 28.20 -8.37 -2.54
CA TRP A 333 29.60 -8.56 -2.15
C TRP A 333 30.08 -9.98 -2.47
N THR A 334 31.22 -10.09 -3.17
CA THR A 334 31.79 -11.37 -3.64
C THR A 334 32.98 -11.86 -2.81
N GLY A 335 33.37 -11.12 -1.77
CA GLY A 335 34.59 -11.36 -0.98
C GLY A 335 35.79 -10.54 -1.44
N SER A 336 35.80 -10.05 -2.69
CA SER A 336 36.87 -9.21 -3.24
C SER A 336 36.36 -8.01 -4.04
N GLY A 337 35.05 -7.84 -4.17
CA GLY A 337 34.41 -6.80 -4.96
C GLY A 337 32.88 -6.91 -4.91
N TYR A 338 32.19 -6.24 -5.83
CA TYR A 338 30.74 -6.28 -5.91
C TYR A 338 30.25 -6.66 -7.31
N ASP A 339 29.21 -7.48 -7.34
CA ASP A 339 28.43 -7.77 -8.55
C ASP A 339 27.09 -7.04 -8.47
N LYS A 340 26.99 -5.91 -9.17
CA LYS A 340 25.76 -5.13 -9.30
C LYS A 340 24.81 -5.73 -10.33
N SER A 341 25.33 -6.46 -11.32
CA SER A 341 24.56 -6.93 -12.47
C SER A 341 23.46 -7.93 -12.09
N ARG A 342 23.72 -8.72 -11.04
CA ARG A 342 22.81 -9.72 -10.47
C ARG A 342 21.80 -9.16 -9.46
N LEU A 343 21.92 -7.90 -9.04
CA LEU A 343 20.98 -7.30 -8.10
C LEU A 343 19.83 -6.65 -8.88
N LYS A 344 18.60 -7.13 -8.65
CA LYS A 344 17.38 -6.56 -9.23
C LYS A 344 16.50 -5.95 -8.16
N LEU A 345 15.82 -4.85 -8.48
CA LEU A 345 14.86 -4.20 -7.60
C LEU A 345 13.53 -4.00 -8.33
N ILE A 346 12.49 -4.70 -7.86
CA ILE A 346 11.10 -4.48 -8.26
C ILE A 346 10.44 -3.60 -7.20
N ASN A 347 10.04 -2.39 -7.57
CA ASN A 347 9.34 -1.46 -6.69
C ASN A 347 7.83 -1.71 -6.77
N VAL A 348 7.20 -2.04 -5.65
CA VAL A 348 5.79 -2.46 -5.58
C VAL A 348 4.97 -1.57 -4.64
N PRO A 349 4.72 -0.30 -5.00
CA PRO A 349 3.91 0.63 -4.21
C PRO A 349 2.41 0.30 -4.24
N VAL A 350 1.66 0.84 -3.26
CA VAL A 350 0.19 0.98 -3.33
C VAL A 350 -0.20 2.39 -3.77
N LEU A 351 -1.24 2.51 -4.60
CA LEU A 351 -1.79 3.78 -5.04
C LEU A 351 -2.77 4.37 -4.01
N LYS A 352 -2.39 5.49 -3.39
CA LYS A 352 -3.24 6.15 -2.36
C LYS A 352 -3.03 7.66 -2.28
N SER A 353 -4.00 8.35 -1.68
CA SER A 353 -3.86 9.75 -1.29
C SER A 353 -2.76 9.94 -0.24
N HIS A 354 -2.12 11.11 -0.24
CA HIS A 354 -1.11 11.50 0.73
C HIS A 354 -1.20 13.01 1.02
N ASN A 355 -1.23 13.39 2.30
CA ASN A 355 -1.36 14.79 2.70
C ASN A 355 -0.27 15.73 2.14
N ALA A 356 1.00 15.30 2.15
CA ALA A 356 2.12 16.09 1.64
C ALA A 356 2.17 16.13 0.11
N THR A 357 2.39 14.98 -0.52
CA THR A 357 2.65 14.87 -1.97
C THR A 357 1.40 14.82 -2.84
N GLY A 358 0.20 14.80 -2.25
CA GLY A 358 -1.05 14.52 -2.95
C GLY A 358 -1.24 13.01 -3.16
N VAL A 359 -0.25 12.34 -3.74
CA VAL A 359 -0.31 10.91 -4.09
C VAL A 359 0.89 10.15 -3.53
N THR A 360 0.65 8.91 -3.11
CA THR A 360 1.68 7.88 -2.93
C THR A 360 1.57 6.90 -4.09
N ALA A 361 2.69 6.71 -4.78
CA ALA A 361 2.88 5.75 -5.86
C ALA A 361 4.40 5.39 -5.92
N CYS A 362 4.96 5.12 -7.09
CA CYS A 362 6.31 4.59 -7.31
C CYS A 362 7.41 5.47 -6.73
N LEU A 363 7.42 6.77 -7.02
CA LEU A 363 8.50 7.66 -6.56
C LEU A 363 8.46 7.83 -5.04
N LYS A 364 7.26 8.04 -4.49
CA LYS A 364 7.08 8.21 -3.04
C LYS A 364 7.49 6.97 -2.26
N ASN A 365 7.26 5.77 -2.80
CA ASN A 365 7.59 4.51 -2.14
C ASN A 365 9.10 4.29 -1.98
N PHE A 366 9.91 4.94 -2.82
CA PHE A 366 11.36 4.94 -2.72
C PHE A 366 11.88 5.69 -1.48
N MET A 367 11.02 6.46 -0.80
CA MET A 367 11.37 7.12 0.47
C MET A 367 11.67 6.10 1.58
N GLY A 368 11.20 4.86 1.44
CA GLY A 368 11.58 3.74 2.31
C GLY A 368 12.97 3.15 2.01
N VAL A 369 13.72 3.68 1.03
CA VAL A 369 15.10 3.27 0.75
C VAL A 369 16.12 3.95 1.66
N PRO A 370 16.17 5.30 1.79
CA PRO A 370 17.05 5.93 2.76
C PRO A 370 16.50 5.80 4.19
N SER A 371 17.39 5.92 5.18
CA SER A 371 16.98 6.01 6.58
C SER A 371 16.38 7.39 6.83
N ILE A 372 15.09 7.44 7.14
CA ILE A 372 14.41 8.70 7.49
C ILE A 372 14.99 9.34 8.77
N HIS A 373 15.60 8.56 9.66
CA HIS A 373 16.26 9.08 10.86
C HIS A 373 17.59 9.78 10.56
N MET A 374 18.18 9.51 9.39
CA MET A 374 19.39 10.18 8.88
C MET A 374 19.06 11.28 7.87
N THR A 375 17.79 11.71 7.79
CA THR A 375 17.32 12.76 6.89
C THR A 375 16.78 13.97 7.67
N THR A 376 16.80 15.14 7.05
CA THR A 376 16.21 16.38 7.58
C THR A 376 15.21 16.93 6.57
N ASP A 377 14.04 17.38 7.03
CA ASP A 377 12.99 17.99 6.21
C ASP A 377 12.58 17.16 4.98
N VAL A 378 12.54 15.83 5.14
CA VAL A 378 12.38 14.84 4.06
C VAL A 378 11.23 15.15 3.10
N HIS A 379 10.07 15.61 3.60
CA HIS A 379 8.92 15.93 2.75
C HIS A 379 9.16 17.16 1.87
N ARG A 380 9.86 18.18 2.37
CA ARG A 380 10.21 19.35 1.57
C ARG A 380 11.27 19.00 0.54
N ASP A 381 12.28 18.23 0.94
CA ASP A 381 13.34 17.79 0.03
C ASP A 381 12.78 16.93 -1.12
N LEU A 382 11.91 15.98 -0.76
CA LEU A 382 11.14 15.16 -1.69
C LEU A 382 10.33 15.98 -2.70
N ILE A 383 9.58 16.97 -2.25
CA ILE A 383 8.68 17.74 -3.12
C ILE A 383 9.48 18.73 -3.98
N TYR A 384 10.41 19.47 -3.37
CA TYR A 384 10.98 20.66 -4.01
C TYR A 384 12.37 20.44 -4.61
N GLN A 385 13.10 19.40 -4.21
CA GLN A 385 14.52 19.24 -4.58
C GLN A 385 14.85 17.89 -5.22
N GLY A 386 13.83 17.13 -5.63
CA GLY A 386 14.01 15.86 -6.35
C GLY A 386 14.76 14.80 -5.53
N PHE A 387 14.52 14.73 -4.22
CA PHE A 387 15.22 13.80 -3.33
C PHE A 387 15.19 12.34 -3.83
N MET A 388 14.06 11.86 -4.35
CA MET A 388 13.95 10.50 -4.88
C MET A 388 14.76 10.31 -6.16
N GLY A 389 14.85 11.34 -7.01
CA GLY A 389 15.75 11.31 -8.17
C GLY A 389 17.20 11.17 -7.74
N ARG A 390 17.62 11.87 -6.66
CA ARG A 390 18.99 11.74 -6.13
C ARG A 390 19.23 10.34 -5.56
N VAL A 391 18.27 9.78 -4.82
CA VAL A 391 18.36 8.41 -4.31
C VAL A 391 18.50 7.41 -5.47
N MET A 392 17.68 7.54 -6.51
CA MET A 392 17.70 6.64 -7.66
C MET A 392 19.01 6.73 -8.46
N ASN A 393 19.48 7.95 -8.75
CA ASN A 393 20.74 8.17 -9.46
C ASN A 393 21.96 7.64 -8.68
N GLU A 394 21.99 7.85 -7.37
CA GLU A 394 23.19 7.58 -6.56
C GLU A 394 23.25 6.16 -6.00
N ILE A 395 22.11 5.49 -5.82
CA ILE A 395 22.01 4.23 -5.08
C ILE A 395 21.52 3.12 -5.99
N ILE A 396 20.26 3.19 -6.42
CA ILE A 396 19.65 2.16 -7.27
C ILE A 396 18.42 2.72 -7.97
N TYR A 397 18.33 2.49 -9.26
CA TYR A 397 17.12 2.71 -10.05
C TYR A 397 16.32 1.39 -10.11
N PRO A 398 14.99 1.40 -9.92
CA PRO A 398 14.20 0.16 -10.00
C PRO A 398 14.23 -0.42 -11.41
N ASP A 399 14.49 -1.72 -11.54
CA ASP A 399 14.43 -2.41 -12.84
C ASP A 399 12.97 -2.51 -13.34
N LEU A 400 12.01 -2.53 -12.42
CA LEU A 400 10.58 -2.57 -12.72
C LEU A 400 9.78 -1.92 -11.59
N ASN A 401 8.71 -1.21 -11.94
CA ASN A 401 7.68 -0.77 -11.01
C ASN A 401 6.40 -1.56 -11.28
N VAL A 402 5.77 -2.08 -10.22
CA VAL A 402 4.46 -2.73 -10.26
C VAL A 402 3.55 -2.01 -9.26
N LEU A 403 2.68 -1.13 -9.74
CA LEU A 403 1.82 -0.31 -8.92
C LEU A 403 0.50 -1.04 -8.60
N ASP A 404 0.28 -1.30 -7.32
CA ASP A 404 -0.93 -1.88 -6.79
C ASP A 404 -2.04 -0.82 -6.69
N ALA A 405 -3.03 -0.95 -7.56
CA ALA A 405 -4.26 -0.18 -7.54
C ALA A 405 -5.49 -1.10 -7.47
N ILE A 406 -5.36 -2.32 -6.92
CA ILE A 406 -6.51 -3.22 -6.72
C ILE A 406 -7.45 -2.59 -5.70
N TRP A 407 -6.87 -2.17 -4.57
CA TRP A 407 -7.51 -1.32 -3.58
C TRP A 407 -6.82 0.03 -3.56
N VAL A 408 -7.60 1.10 -3.70
CA VAL A 408 -7.11 2.47 -3.65
C VAL A 408 -7.72 3.21 -2.46
N SER A 409 -6.95 4.12 -1.86
CA SER A 409 -7.44 4.98 -0.78
C SER A 409 -7.55 6.43 -1.27
N PRO A 410 -8.71 6.84 -1.82
CA PRO A 410 -8.87 8.13 -2.51
C PRO A 410 -9.15 9.31 -1.57
N THR A 411 -9.39 9.06 -0.28
CA THR A 411 -9.87 10.08 0.66
C THR A 411 -8.79 10.99 1.20
N HIS A 412 -9.07 12.29 1.12
CA HIS A 412 -8.43 13.35 1.88
C HIS A 412 -9.23 13.66 3.15
N PRO A 413 -8.60 14.04 4.27
CA PRO A 413 -7.16 14.25 4.52
C PRO A 413 -6.42 13.06 5.15
N ASP A 414 -7.00 11.86 5.11
CA ASP A 414 -6.53 10.72 5.92
C ASP A 414 -5.32 9.98 5.34
N GLY A 415 -4.89 10.32 4.13
CA GLY A 415 -3.64 9.82 3.57
C GLY A 415 -2.46 10.25 4.46
N PRO A 416 -1.57 9.33 4.85
CA PRO A 416 -1.30 8.03 4.20
C PRO A 416 -1.97 6.78 4.79
N ALA A 417 -2.84 6.87 5.80
CA ALA A 417 -3.26 5.73 6.65
C ALA A 417 -4.22 4.70 6.00
N GLY A 418 -4.72 4.95 4.78
CA GLY A 418 -5.48 3.98 3.96
C GLY A 418 -6.43 3.00 4.67
N PRO A 419 -7.39 3.45 5.50
CA PRO A 419 -8.23 2.55 6.28
C PRO A 419 -9.27 1.83 5.40
N TYR A 420 -9.67 0.60 5.79
CA TYR A 420 -10.66 -0.20 5.06
C TYR A 420 -11.97 0.54 4.78
N SER A 421 -12.42 1.38 5.73
CA SER A 421 -13.66 2.12 5.63
C SER A 421 -13.65 3.20 4.55
N LYS A 422 -12.47 3.62 4.10
CA LYS A 422 -12.29 4.71 3.12
C LYS A 422 -11.66 4.24 1.80
N ALA A 423 -11.16 3.02 1.76
CA ALA A 423 -10.65 2.43 0.54
C ALA A 423 -11.78 1.94 -0.38
N VAL A 424 -11.50 1.96 -1.68
CA VAL A 424 -12.39 1.45 -2.72
C VAL A 424 -11.62 0.50 -3.62
N ARG A 425 -12.33 -0.48 -4.17
CA ARG A 425 -11.77 -1.47 -5.07
C ARG A 425 -11.81 -0.91 -6.50
N ALA A 426 -10.66 -0.89 -7.17
CA ALA A 426 -10.53 -0.48 -8.57
C ALA A 426 -10.08 -1.63 -9.47
N ASP A 427 -9.57 -2.74 -8.91
CA ASP A 427 -9.16 -3.94 -9.66
C ASP A 427 -8.19 -3.65 -10.81
N ILE A 428 -7.23 -2.76 -10.57
CA ILE A 428 -6.21 -2.36 -11.54
C ILE A 428 -4.81 -2.71 -11.03
N LEU A 429 -3.98 -3.24 -11.92
CA LEU A 429 -2.53 -3.29 -11.76
C LEU A 429 -1.86 -2.52 -12.88
N LEU A 430 -0.79 -1.82 -12.55
CA LEU A 430 0.03 -1.13 -13.54
C LEU A 430 1.49 -1.55 -13.43
N ALA A 431 2.22 -1.52 -14.55
CA ALA A 431 3.67 -1.69 -14.54
C ALA A 431 4.38 -0.78 -15.56
N GLY A 432 5.65 -0.53 -15.31
CA GLY A 432 6.52 0.25 -16.19
C GLY A 432 7.94 0.37 -15.62
N THR A 433 8.90 0.62 -16.51
CA THR A 433 10.31 0.89 -16.15
C THR A 433 10.55 2.37 -15.83
N ASP A 434 9.72 3.27 -16.35
CA ASP A 434 9.69 4.69 -15.97
C ASP A 434 8.70 4.92 -14.81
N PRO A 435 9.19 5.15 -13.56
CA PRO A 435 8.32 5.43 -12.42
C PRO A 435 7.63 6.79 -12.51
N LEU A 436 8.16 7.74 -13.28
CA LEU A 436 7.58 9.07 -13.47
C LEU A 436 6.33 9.01 -14.34
N ALA A 437 6.43 8.31 -15.49
CA ALA A 437 5.30 8.06 -16.36
C ALA A 437 4.20 7.26 -15.66
N LEU A 438 4.60 6.26 -14.85
CA LEU A 438 3.66 5.44 -14.09
C LEU A 438 2.94 6.25 -13.00
N ASP A 439 3.66 7.10 -12.25
CA ASP A 439 3.06 7.98 -11.24
C ASP A 439 2.13 9.02 -11.87
N TRP A 440 2.53 9.63 -12.99
CA TRP A 440 1.68 10.58 -13.72
C TRP A 440 0.41 9.90 -14.21
N TYR A 441 0.53 8.74 -14.88
CA TYR A 441 -0.61 8.01 -15.43
C TYR A 441 -1.58 7.59 -14.32
N ALA A 442 -1.07 6.93 -13.27
CA ALA A 442 -1.90 6.42 -12.20
C ALA A 442 -2.59 7.53 -11.41
N ALA A 443 -1.91 8.66 -11.20
CA ALA A 443 -2.54 9.83 -10.59
C ALA A 443 -3.65 10.38 -11.48
N LYS A 444 -3.38 10.62 -12.77
CA LYS A 444 -4.29 11.26 -13.73
C LYS A 444 -5.50 10.40 -14.11
N HIS A 445 -5.28 9.12 -14.37
CA HIS A 445 -6.25 8.22 -15.00
C HIS A 445 -6.82 7.17 -14.05
N VAL A 446 -6.30 7.04 -12.81
CA VAL A 446 -6.85 6.11 -11.81
C VAL A 446 -7.29 6.84 -10.56
N LEU A 447 -6.36 7.44 -9.82
CA LEU A 447 -6.66 7.98 -8.50
C LEU A 447 -7.48 9.28 -8.55
N TYR A 448 -7.17 10.21 -9.46
CA TYR A 448 -7.92 11.46 -9.60
C TYR A 448 -9.37 11.25 -10.04
N PRO A 449 -9.69 10.42 -11.06
CA PRO A 449 -11.07 10.11 -11.41
C PRO A 449 -11.83 9.45 -10.25
N ILE A 450 -11.18 8.56 -9.49
CA ILE A 450 -11.81 7.93 -8.34
C ILE A 450 -12.01 8.92 -7.19
N SER A 451 -11.04 9.79 -6.91
CA SER A 451 -11.14 10.72 -5.78
C SER A 451 -12.00 11.93 -6.09
N GLY A 452 -11.95 12.48 -7.30
CA GLY A 452 -12.43 13.83 -7.61
C GLY A 452 -11.63 14.94 -6.92
N TYR A 453 -10.49 14.62 -6.29
CA TYR A 453 -9.69 15.57 -5.53
C TYR A 453 -8.57 16.14 -6.39
N GLY A 454 -8.62 17.43 -6.71
CA GLY A 454 -7.70 18.06 -7.67
C GLY A 454 -6.22 18.05 -7.28
N ARG A 455 -5.86 17.83 -6.00
CA ARG A 455 -4.46 17.55 -5.60
C ARG A 455 -3.90 16.24 -6.15
N HIS A 456 -4.77 15.33 -6.59
CA HIS A 456 -4.37 14.08 -7.23
C HIS A 456 -4.19 14.25 -8.75
N ASP A 457 -4.58 15.39 -9.34
CA ASP A 457 -4.32 15.66 -10.74
C ASP A 457 -2.87 16.18 -10.90
N PRO A 458 -1.97 15.43 -11.57
CA PRO A 458 -0.59 15.87 -11.78
C PRO A 458 -0.48 17.11 -12.69
N ASP A 459 -1.55 17.50 -13.39
CA ASP A 459 -1.55 18.66 -14.28
C ASP A 459 -2.26 19.88 -13.70
N THR A 460 -2.72 19.80 -12.45
CA THR A 460 -3.47 20.91 -11.82
C THR A 460 -2.69 22.24 -11.94
N PRO A 461 -3.33 23.34 -12.39
CA PRO A 461 -2.69 24.65 -12.52
C PRO A 461 -2.64 25.40 -11.18
N HIS A 462 -3.28 24.87 -10.15
CA HIS A 462 -3.49 25.52 -8.86
C HIS A 462 -2.27 25.30 -7.96
N SER A 463 -1.46 26.34 -7.76
CA SER A 463 -0.23 26.30 -6.96
C SER A 463 -0.37 26.97 -5.59
N GLU A 464 -1.59 27.28 -5.17
CA GLU A 464 -1.80 28.01 -3.92
C GLU A 464 -1.51 27.14 -2.69
N ASN A 465 -1.20 27.81 -1.59
CA ASN A 465 -1.05 27.21 -0.28
C ASN A 465 -1.94 27.94 0.74
N THR A 466 -3.20 28.18 0.37
CA THR A 466 -4.21 28.85 1.20
C THR A 466 -4.96 27.86 2.07
N SER A 467 -5.54 28.34 3.18
CA SER A 467 -6.43 27.54 4.02
C SER A 467 -7.80 28.23 4.13
N PRO A 468 -8.88 27.63 3.58
CA PRO A 468 -8.91 26.42 2.75
C PRO A 468 -8.23 26.64 1.37
N TYR A 469 -8.07 25.55 0.60
CA TYR A 469 -7.73 25.64 -0.83
C TYR A 469 -8.89 26.24 -1.64
N HIS A 470 -8.66 26.54 -2.92
CA HIS A 470 -9.69 27.13 -3.78
C HIS A 470 -10.94 26.25 -3.95
N ASP A 471 -10.78 24.92 -3.83
CA ASP A 471 -11.86 23.94 -3.90
C ASP A 471 -12.61 23.74 -2.56
N GLY A 472 -12.25 24.52 -1.54
CA GLY A 472 -12.84 24.46 -0.20
C GLY A 472 -12.31 23.31 0.68
N THR A 473 -11.40 22.48 0.18
CA THR A 473 -10.77 21.42 0.98
C THR A 473 -9.75 21.99 1.96
N ARG A 474 -9.53 21.26 3.07
CA ARG A 474 -8.58 21.68 4.11
C ARG A 474 -7.14 21.67 3.60
N ASN A 475 -6.39 22.72 3.93
CA ASN A 475 -4.96 22.81 3.69
C ASN A 475 -4.17 21.74 4.46
N THR A 476 -3.23 21.06 3.78
CA THR A 476 -2.39 19.99 4.34
C THR A 476 -1.03 20.45 4.86
N GLY A 477 -0.71 21.74 4.75
CA GLY A 477 0.60 22.35 4.96
C GLY A 477 1.43 22.48 3.68
N TYR A 478 0.93 22.00 2.54
CA TYR A 478 1.67 21.95 1.27
C TYR A 478 0.88 22.57 0.12
N PRO A 479 1.53 23.09 -0.94
CA PRO A 479 0.85 23.61 -2.13
C PRO A 479 -0.13 22.62 -2.74
N TYR A 480 -1.19 23.12 -3.37
CA TYR A 480 -2.22 22.30 -3.99
C TYR A 480 -1.66 21.39 -5.10
N ASP A 481 -0.70 21.89 -5.89
CA ASP A 481 0.03 21.17 -6.93
C ASP A 481 1.28 20.41 -6.44
N ALA A 482 1.36 20.06 -5.15
CA ALA A 482 2.55 19.39 -4.59
C ALA A 482 2.99 18.12 -5.35
N LEU A 483 2.03 17.36 -5.92
CA LEU A 483 2.33 16.22 -6.78
C LEU A 483 3.13 16.66 -8.01
N ARG A 484 2.62 17.67 -8.74
CA ARG A 484 3.25 18.22 -9.94
C ARG A 484 4.66 18.74 -9.67
N ILE A 485 4.85 19.42 -8.54
CA ILE A 485 6.16 19.93 -8.13
C ILE A 485 7.14 18.78 -7.85
N MET A 486 6.68 17.72 -7.16
CA MET A 486 7.48 16.53 -6.86
C MET A 486 7.88 15.77 -8.13
N LEU A 487 6.94 15.57 -9.06
CA LEU A 487 7.22 14.91 -10.35
C LEU A 487 8.25 15.72 -11.14
N ARG A 488 8.05 17.04 -11.29
CA ARG A 488 8.97 17.91 -12.05
C ARG A 488 10.38 17.97 -11.46
N SER A 489 10.49 18.14 -10.13
CA SER A 489 11.80 18.21 -9.48
C SER A 489 12.54 16.87 -9.58
N THR A 490 11.82 15.76 -9.44
CA THR A 490 12.39 14.41 -9.60
C THR A 490 12.81 14.13 -11.04
N ALA A 491 11.99 14.48 -12.04
CA ALA A 491 12.33 14.35 -13.46
C ALA A 491 13.62 15.08 -13.79
N SER A 492 13.74 16.35 -13.36
CA SER A 492 14.93 17.15 -13.60
C SER A 492 16.21 16.51 -13.03
N VAL A 493 16.12 15.89 -11.85
CA VAL A 493 17.27 15.22 -11.22
C VAL A 493 17.60 13.91 -11.93
N LEU A 494 16.60 13.09 -12.26
CA LEU A 494 16.78 11.82 -12.98
C LEU A 494 17.42 12.05 -14.35
N SER A 495 16.93 13.02 -15.12
CA SER A 495 17.52 13.37 -16.43
C SER A 495 18.95 13.89 -16.30
N ALA A 496 19.28 14.63 -15.24
CA ALA A 496 20.66 15.05 -14.98
C ALA A 496 21.59 13.86 -14.64
N GLY A 497 21.03 12.74 -14.15
CA GLY A 497 21.74 11.47 -13.92
C GLY A 497 21.77 10.53 -15.13
N GLY A 498 21.19 10.94 -16.27
CA GLY A 498 21.15 10.13 -17.49
C GLY A 498 19.96 9.18 -17.62
N HIS A 499 18.97 9.26 -16.73
CA HIS A 499 17.73 8.51 -16.87
C HIS A 499 16.72 9.29 -17.74
N ASP A 500 16.32 8.71 -18.86
CA ASP A 500 15.18 9.22 -19.62
C ASP A 500 13.88 8.82 -18.91
N VAL A 501 13.07 9.83 -18.59
CA VAL A 501 11.79 9.71 -17.89
C VAL A 501 10.84 10.80 -18.39
N THR A 502 9.53 10.59 -18.30
CA THR A 502 8.56 11.53 -18.86
C THR A 502 7.30 11.73 -18.03
N MET A 503 6.80 12.97 -18.04
CA MET A 503 5.41 13.32 -17.68
C MET A 503 4.59 13.70 -18.91
N ASP A 504 5.21 13.71 -20.10
CA ASP A 504 4.58 14.09 -21.35
C ASP A 504 3.85 12.87 -21.96
N PRO A 505 2.51 12.89 -22.03
CA PRO A 505 1.74 11.78 -22.58
C PRO A 505 2.08 11.46 -24.03
N SER A 506 2.58 12.44 -24.79
CA SER A 506 3.00 12.23 -26.18
C SER A 506 4.24 11.35 -26.32
N ARG A 507 4.99 11.15 -25.23
CA ARG A 507 6.12 10.22 -25.17
C ARG A 507 5.75 8.88 -24.54
N MET A 508 4.48 8.67 -24.16
CA MET A 508 4.01 7.44 -23.52
C MET A 508 3.24 6.56 -24.50
N THR A 509 3.48 5.26 -24.44
CA THR A 509 2.55 4.26 -25.02
C THR A 509 1.92 3.49 -23.87
N VAL A 510 0.60 3.63 -23.74
CA VAL A 510 -0.19 2.96 -22.70
C VAL A 510 -0.90 1.76 -23.29
N HIS A 511 -0.54 0.59 -22.79
CA HIS A 511 -1.14 -0.69 -23.13
C HIS A 511 -2.18 -1.05 -22.07
N HIS A 512 -3.37 -1.48 -22.51
CA HIS A 512 -4.46 -1.84 -21.61
C HIS A 512 -5.04 -3.20 -21.97
N TRP A 513 -5.19 -4.06 -20.96
CA TRP A 513 -5.92 -5.31 -21.06
C TRP A 513 -7.06 -5.35 -20.02
N ASP A 514 -8.29 -5.45 -20.51
CA ASP A 514 -9.47 -5.78 -19.69
C ASP A 514 -9.65 -7.30 -19.57
N LEU A 515 -9.54 -7.84 -18.36
CA LEU A 515 -9.67 -9.30 -18.14
C LEU A 515 -11.09 -9.85 -18.28
N ARG A 516 -12.11 -9.00 -18.44
CA ARG A 516 -13.48 -9.44 -18.80
C ARG A 516 -13.60 -9.74 -20.28
N GLU A 517 -12.82 -9.04 -21.09
CA GLU A 517 -12.69 -9.30 -22.51
C GLU A 517 -11.77 -10.52 -22.63
N GLY A 518 -12.35 -11.68 -22.92
CA GLY A 518 -11.61 -12.94 -23.01
C GLY A 518 -10.34 -12.76 -23.84
N ALA A 519 -9.26 -13.46 -23.48
CA ALA A 519 -7.98 -13.31 -24.15
C ALA A 519 -8.18 -13.34 -25.68
N GLY A 520 -7.66 -12.35 -26.39
CA GLY A 520 -7.76 -12.28 -27.86
C GLY A 520 -7.03 -13.47 -28.48
N PHE A 521 -7.70 -14.61 -28.58
CA PHE A 521 -7.15 -15.80 -29.21
C PHE A 521 -7.14 -15.57 -30.72
N SER A 522 -5.96 -15.47 -31.31
CA SER A 522 -5.77 -15.30 -32.76
C SER A 522 -6.03 -16.57 -33.58
N GLY A 523 -6.45 -17.66 -32.93
CA GLY A 523 -6.82 -18.91 -33.55
C GLY A 523 -7.36 -19.94 -32.57
N GLY A 524 -8.08 -20.93 -33.10
CA GLY A 524 -8.56 -22.10 -32.36
C GLY A 524 -8.69 -23.28 -33.31
N HIS A 525 -8.36 -24.48 -32.83
CA HIS A 525 -8.64 -25.72 -33.54
C HIS A 525 -9.80 -26.42 -32.84
N CYS A 526 -10.81 -26.81 -33.61
CA CYS A 526 -11.93 -27.61 -33.13
C CYS A 526 -11.94 -28.93 -33.89
N VAL A 527 -12.27 -30.02 -33.21
CA VAL A 527 -12.62 -31.28 -33.86
C VAL A 527 -14.04 -31.17 -34.44
N LEU A 528 -14.40 -32.06 -35.37
CA LEU A 528 -15.80 -32.16 -35.80
C LEU A 528 -16.70 -32.38 -34.58
N GLY A 529 -17.76 -31.58 -34.43
CA GLY A 529 -18.73 -31.74 -33.36
C GLY A 529 -19.39 -33.12 -33.39
N ALA A 530 -19.84 -33.61 -32.24
CA ALA A 530 -20.57 -34.87 -32.22
C ALA A 530 -21.92 -34.74 -32.94
N ASP A 531 -22.28 -35.77 -33.69
CA ASP A 531 -23.52 -35.86 -34.47
C ASP A 531 -24.77 -36.20 -33.63
N SER A 532 -24.56 -36.58 -32.37
CA SER A 532 -25.60 -37.03 -31.46
C SER A 532 -25.16 -36.88 -29.98
N PRO A 533 -26.08 -36.64 -29.04
CA PRO A 533 -25.77 -36.66 -27.62
C PRO A 533 -25.21 -38.02 -27.18
N ARG A 534 -24.19 -38.02 -26.32
CA ARG A 534 -23.59 -39.22 -25.73
C ARG A 534 -23.51 -39.10 -24.22
N GLN A 535 -23.54 -40.25 -23.54
CA GLN A 535 -23.37 -40.35 -22.09
C GLN A 535 -21.88 -40.33 -21.68
N ASP A 536 -20.99 -40.79 -22.57
CA ASP A 536 -19.55 -40.82 -22.36
C ASP A 536 -18.83 -39.92 -23.37
N TRP A 537 -17.86 -39.14 -22.88
CA TRP A 537 -17.06 -38.22 -23.68
C TRP A 537 -15.57 -38.37 -23.35
N TYR A 538 -14.77 -38.53 -24.40
CA TYR A 538 -13.31 -38.54 -24.30
C TYR A 538 -12.78 -37.24 -24.89
N PHE A 539 -12.17 -36.41 -24.05
CA PHE A 539 -11.48 -35.21 -24.49
C PHE A 539 -10.04 -35.56 -24.83
N ALA A 540 -9.48 -34.91 -25.85
CA ALA A 540 -8.04 -34.96 -26.08
C ALA A 540 -7.31 -34.46 -24.82
N GLU A 541 -6.12 -35.02 -24.55
CA GLU A 541 -5.29 -34.63 -23.41
C GLU A 541 -5.22 -33.10 -23.28
N GLY A 542 -5.76 -32.57 -22.19
CA GLY A 542 -5.60 -31.16 -21.84
C GLY A 542 -4.25 -30.97 -21.19
N THR A 543 -3.39 -30.11 -21.76
CA THR A 543 -2.13 -29.77 -21.09
C THR A 543 -2.43 -28.83 -19.91
N THR A 544 -2.07 -29.27 -18.71
CA THR A 544 -2.01 -28.40 -17.52
C THR A 544 -0.61 -27.87 -17.28
N ARG A 545 0.28 -27.95 -18.30
CA ARG A 545 1.61 -27.36 -18.23
C ARG A 545 1.50 -25.86 -18.02
N GLU A 546 2.53 -25.31 -17.41
CA GLU A 546 2.63 -23.88 -17.17
C GLU A 546 2.46 -23.09 -18.48
N GLY A 547 1.59 -22.06 -18.45
CA GLY A 547 1.21 -21.27 -19.62
C GLY A 547 -0.05 -21.73 -20.37
N PHE A 548 -0.62 -22.89 -20.02
CA PHE A 548 -1.87 -23.39 -20.61
C PHE A 548 -3.01 -23.44 -19.58
N GLU A 549 -4.21 -23.02 -20.00
CA GLU A 549 -5.44 -23.21 -19.22
C GLU A 549 -6.35 -24.22 -19.92
N ALA A 550 -6.69 -25.31 -19.22
CA ALA A 550 -7.62 -26.31 -19.71
C ALA A 550 -9.04 -25.99 -19.23
N TRP A 551 -9.96 -25.83 -20.17
CA TRP A 551 -11.39 -25.64 -19.92
C TRP A 551 -12.18 -26.76 -20.60
N LEU A 552 -13.09 -27.39 -19.86
CA LEU A 552 -14.03 -28.38 -20.39
C LEU A 552 -15.43 -27.78 -20.40
N CYS A 553 -16.10 -27.84 -21.55
CA CYS A 553 -17.49 -27.41 -21.70
C CYS A 553 -18.37 -28.64 -21.96
N LEU A 554 -19.28 -28.94 -21.03
CA LEU A 554 -20.29 -29.98 -21.18
C LEU A 554 -21.67 -29.34 -21.34
N GLN A 555 -22.40 -29.72 -22.39
CA GLN A 555 -23.79 -29.35 -22.58
C GLN A 555 -24.70 -30.43 -21.98
N ASN A 556 -25.58 -30.03 -21.05
CA ASN A 556 -26.74 -30.84 -20.67
C ASN A 556 -27.93 -30.45 -21.56
N PRO A 557 -28.39 -31.31 -22.47
CA PRO A 557 -29.53 -30.99 -23.35
C PRO A 557 -30.89 -31.13 -22.66
N HIS A 558 -30.95 -31.65 -21.43
CA HIS A 558 -32.20 -31.85 -20.70
C HIS A 558 -32.64 -30.60 -19.93
N ALA A 559 -33.95 -30.44 -19.74
CA ALA A 559 -34.52 -29.39 -18.90
C ALA A 559 -34.29 -29.60 -17.40
N GLU A 560 -33.86 -30.81 -17.01
CA GLU A 560 -33.62 -31.21 -15.64
C GLU A 560 -32.11 -31.26 -15.34
N ARG A 561 -31.76 -31.09 -14.06
CA ARG A 561 -30.37 -31.16 -13.60
C ARG A 561 -29.85 -32.59 -13.73
N VAL A 562 -28.64 -32.75 -14.29
CA VAL A 562 -27.92 -34.03 -14.39
C VAL A 562 -26.59 -33.93 -13.63
N GLU A 563 -26.09 -35.07 -13.16
CA GLU A 563 -24.74 -35.20 -12.61
C GLU A 563 -23.80 -35.76 -13.67
N ALA A 564 -22.58 -35.27 -13.72
CA ALA A 564 -21.53 -35.74 -14.62
C ALA A 564 -20.30 -36.13 -13.79
N GLU A 565 -19.74 -37.31 -14.06
CA GLU A 565 -18.50 -37.76 -13.46
C GLU A 565 -17.33 -37.41 -14.37
N LEU A 566 -16.29 -36.79 -13.82
CA LEU A 566 -15.06 -36.48 -14.53
C LEU A 566 -13.92 -37.30 -13.92
N THR A 567 -13.25 -38.08 -14.77
CA THR A 567 -12.06 -38.84 -14.39
C THR A 567 -10.89 -38.40 -15.27
N ALA A 568 -9.78 -38.00 -14.65
CA ALA A 568 -8.52 -37.77 -15.35
C ALA A 568 -7.72 -39.09 -15.36
N MET A 569 -7.12 -39.44 -16.50
CA MET A 569 -6.22 -40.59 -16.62
C MET A 569 -4.80 -40.28 -16.18
#